data_AF-A0A7S1KHW1-F1
#
_entry.id   AF-A0A7S1KHW1-F1
#
_cell.length_a   1.000
_cell.length_b   1.000
_cell.length_c   1.000
_cell.angle_alpha   90.00
_cell.angle_beta   90.00
_cell.angle_gamma   90.00
#
_symmetry.space_group_name_H-M   'P 1'
#
loop_
_entity.id
_entity.type
_entity.pdbx_description
1 polymer ?
#
loop_
_entity_poly.entity_id
_entity_poly.type
_entity_poly.pdbx_seq_one_letter_code
_entity_poly.pdbx_strand_id
1 'polypeptide(L)'
;EYFTLSKACGRRFQEDEDKQSDEQQQQRQQQPQAPQELPPEHWEQLAQRFIQANHPRNDPHAYGTLVSMHPPLADAVKRDDLKEVSRFMRENAERHFKAEEERLRQMRLAAEDPFNLELQHRVEQEILEKRVDEQYEMAQEHMPEAFGQVFMLYIDCEINDIPLKAFVDSGAQSTIMSVKCMERCHLGKNLDKRFAGIAKGVGTSKIVGRIHIVKMKLGNGYFPCSITVLEDDKVDFLFGLDMLRRHQAIIDLKANVLRVGDETVPFLSEAEVGGTAFGGWDSPTQRKSEGGGQPSGAANTTGGAAGGPSTS
;
A
#
# COMPACT_ATOMS: atom_id res chain seq x y z
N GLU A 1 -70.26 11.19 17.67
CA GLU A 1 -68.77 11.17 17.69
C GLU A 1 -68.16 11.52 16.33
N TYR A 2 -68.53 12.66 15.72
CA TYR A 2 -67.95 13.08 14.42
C TYR A 2 -67.34 14.49 14.42
N PHE A 3 -67.30 15.17 15.58
CA PHE A 3 -66.77 16.53 15.69
C PHE A 3 -65.42 16.64 16.42
N THR A 4 -64.91 15.54 16.96
CA THR A 4 -63.64 15.50 17.71
C THR A 4 -62.46 14.95 16.89
N LEU A 5 -62.71 14.26 15.76
CA LEU A 5 -61.66 13.72 14.89
C LEU A 5 -61.09 14.75 13.90
N SER A 6 -61.84 15.80 13.53
CA SER A 6 -61.37 16.84 12.60
C SER A 6 -60.32 17.78 13.21
N LYS A 7 -60.42 18.09 14.51
CA LYS A 7 -59.47 18.97 15.21
C LYS A 7 -58.14 18.30 15.58
N ALA A 8 -58.09 16.96 15.61
CA ALA A 8 -56.87 16.20 15.89
C ALA A 8 -56.04 15.96 14.61
N CYS A 9 -56.71 15.80 13.46
CA CYS A 9 -56.03 15.67 12.16
C CYS A 9 -55.38 17.00 11.72
N GLY A 10 -56.06 18.13 11.89
CA GLY A 10 -55.50 19.45 11.56
C GLY A 10 -54.29 19.85 12.40
N ARG A 11 -54.23 19.44 13.69
CA ARG A 11 -53.09 19.72 14.57
C ARG A 11 -51.84 18.89 14.24
N ARG A 12 -52.00 17.63 13.82
CA ARG A 12 -50.87 16.81 13.35
C ARG A 12 -50.28 17.32 12.04
N PHE A 13 -51.14 17.75 11.10
CA PHE A 13 -50.65 18.33 9.84
C PHE A 13 -49.88 19.65 10.05
N GLN A 14 -50.31 20.51 10.99
CA GLN A 14 -49.55 21.72 11.32
C GLN A 14 -48.26 21.42 12.09
N GLU A 15 -48.26 20.45 13.01
CA GLU A 15 -47.04 20.05 13.74
C GLU A 15 -46.00 19.36 12.83
N ASP A 16 -46.43 18.66 11.76
CA ASP A 16 -45.53 18.05 10.78
C ASP A 16 -44.99 19.06 9.75
N GLU A 17 -45.79 20.07 9.36
CA GLU A 17 -45.29 21.21 8.55
C GLU A 17 -44.33 22.10 9.34
N ASP A 18 -44.63 22.39 10.62
CA ASP A 18 -43.76 23.17 11.50
C ASP A 18 -42.42 22.44 11.71
N LYS A 19 -42.44 21.11 11.93
CA LYS A 19 -41.21 20.31 12.04
C LYS A 19 -40.39 20.22 10.75
N GLN A 20 -41.04 20.08 9.59
CA GLN A 20 -40.33 20.14 8.30
C GLN A 20 -39.74 21.52 8.03
N SER A 21 -40.41 22.59 8.46
CA SER A 21 -39.88 23.95 8.36
C SER A 21 -38.75 24.23 9.36
N ASP A 22 -38.78 23.65 10.55
CA ASP A 22 -37.71 23.71 11.55
C ASP A 22 -36.48 22.87 11.13
N GLU A 23 -36.67 21.68 10.54
CA GLU A 23 -35.57 20.90 9.95
C GLU A 23 -34.97 21.59 8.73
N GLN A 24 -35.78 22.23 7.87
CA GLN A 24 -35.28 23.07 6.77
C GLN A 24 -34.63 24.37 7.25
N GLN A 25 -35.04 24.94 8.39
CA GLN A 25 -34.38 26.09 9.01
C GLN A 25 -33.08 25.68 9.69
N GLN A 26 -33.01 24.52 10.35
CA GLN A 26 -31.78 23.98 10.93
C GLN A 26 -30.78 23.55 9.85
N GLN A 27 -31.24 22.99 8.73
CA GLN A 27 -30.38 22.70 7.57
C GLN A 27 -29.89 23.98 6.87
N ARG A 28 -30.69 25.05 6.82
CA ARG A 28 -30.23 26.38 6.34
C ARG A 28 -29.20 27.02 7.27
N GLN A 29 -29.25 26.74 8.57
CA GLN A 29 -28.25 27.23 9.54
C GLN A 29 -26.91 26.48 9.49
N GLN A 30 -26.83 25.36 8.77
CA GLN A 30 -25.58 24.62 8.53
C GLN A 30 -24.97 24.87 7.15
N GLN A 31 -25.42 25.89 6.42
CA GLN A 31 -24.64 26.36 5.27
C GLN A 31 -23.37 27.05 5.81
N PRO A 32 -22.17 26.63 5.36
CA PRO A 32 -20.95 27.32 5.77
C PRO A 32 -21.10 28.80 5.41
N GLN A 33 -20.89 29.69 6.38
CA GLN A 33 -20.89 31.13 6.13
C GLN A 33 -19.71 31.47 5.21
N ALA A 34 -19.92 32.37 4.26
CA ALA A 34 -18.86 32.79 3.36
C ALA A 34 -17.73 33.42 4.21
N PRO A 35 -16.46 33.01 4.04
CA PRO A 35 -15.33 33.54 4.81
C PRO A 35 -15.18 35.08 4.77
N GLN A 36 -15.79 35.71 3.76
CA GLN A 36 -15.86 37.16 3.54
C GLN A 36 -16.86 37.88 4.47
N GLU A 37 -17.83 37.17 5.02
CA GLU A 37 -18.84 37.70 5.96
C GLU A 37 -18.33 37.71 7.41
N LEU A 38 -17.23 37.01 7.69
CA LEU A 38 -16.64 36.94 9.03
C LEU A 38 -15.79 38.19 9.32
N PRO A 39 -15.95 38.83 10.50
CA PRO A 39 -15.18 40.00 10.86
C PRO A 39 -13.68 39.70 10.94
N PRO A 40 -12.78 40.65 10.64
CA PRO A 40 -11.33 40.42 10.67
C PRO A 40 -10.80 39.88 12.01
N GLU A 41 -11.40 40.32 13.12
CA GLU A 41 -11.07 39.87 14.49
C GLU A 41 -11.27 38.36 14.68
N HIS A 42 -12.21 37.75 13.97
CA HIS A 42 -12.46 36.31 14.03
C HIS A 42 -11.25 35.51 13.53
N TRP A 43 -10.65 35.96 12.42
CA TRP A 43 -9.48 35.33 11.82
C TRP A 43 -8.22 35.52 12.68
N GLU A 44 -8.11 36.65 13.36
CA GLU A 44 -7.02 36.90 14.31
C GLU A 44 -7.13 35.96 15.52
N GLN A 45 -8.33 35.75 16.07
CA GLN A 45 -8.54 34.81 17.18
C GLN A 45 -8.23 33.36 16.78
N LEU A 46 -8.66 32.93 15.58
CA LEU A 46 -8.34 31.60 15.06
C LEU A 46 -6.84 31.41 14.83
N ALA A 47 -6.18 32.41 14.23
CA ALA A 47 -4.74 32.40 14.03
C ALA A 47 -3.98 32.33 15.35
N GLN A 48 -4.42 33.07 16.38
CA GLN A 48 -3.80 33.05 17.70
C GLN A 48 -3.90 31.66 18.35
N ARG A 49 -5.05 30.99 18.26
CA ARG A 49 -5.23 29.61 18.75
C ARG A 49 -4.36 28.61 17.98
N PHE A 50 -4.27 28.78 16.66
CA PHE A 50 -3.47 27.90 15.81
C PHE A 50 -1.97 28.04 16.03
N ILE A 51 -1.48 29.27 16.17
CA ILE A 51 -0.10 29.53 16.57
C ILE A 51 0.15 28.87 17.92
N GLN A 52 -0.71 29.10 18.91
CA GLN A 52 -0.56 28.50 20.24
C GLN A 52 -0.49 26.96 20.19
N ALA A 53 -1.31 26.32 19.36
CA ALA A 53 -1.34 24.87 19.22
C ALA A 53 -0.14 24.29 18.45
N ASN A 54 0.42 25.03 17.49
CA ASN A 54 1.47 24.53 16.58
C ASN A 54 2.84 25.17 16.81
N HIS A 55 3.00 26.01 17.84
CA HIS A 55 4.27 26.65 18.14
C HIS A 55 5.30 25.61 18.64
N PRO A 56 6.58 25.65 18.19
CA PRO A 56 7.60 24.65 18.56
C PRO A 56 7.90 24.60 20.07
N ARG A 57 7.57 25.66 20.82
CA ARG A 57 7.67 25.69 22.29
C ARG A 57 6.54 24.95 23.01
N ASN A 58 5.39 24.79 22.35
CA ASN A 58 4.19 24.20 22.94
C ASN A 58 4.02 22.75 22.48
N ASP A 59 4.16 22.49 21.17
CA ASP A 59 4.11 21.14 20.60
C ASP A 59 5.15 20.97 19.47
N PRO A 60 6.32 20.39 19.78
CA PRO A 60 7.36 20.12 18.79
C PRO A 60 6.95 19.12 17.70
N HIS A 61 6.03 18.21 18.00
CA HIS A 61 5.59 17.19 17.04
C HIS A 61 4.61 17.80 16.02
N ALA A 62 3.61 18.55 16.50
CA ALA A 62 2.69 19.28 15.63
C ALA A 62 3.44 20.28 14.72
N TYR A 63 4.44 20.99 15.26
CA TYR A 63 5.29 21.87 14.46
C TYR A 63 6.09 21.11 13.39
N GLY A 64 6.64 19.93 13.72
CA GLY A 64 7.36 19.08 12.77
C GLY A 64 6.50 18.66 11.58
N THR A 65 5.26 18.24 11.84
CA THR A 65 4.26 17.91 10.80
C THR A 65 3.93 19.14 9.96
N LEU A 66 3.76 20.31 10.57
CA LEU A 66 3.49 21.56 9.88
C LEU A 66 4.65 21.99 8.95
N VAL A 67 5.90 21.80 9.37
CA VAL A 67 7.10 22.05 8.55
C VAL A 67 7.11 21.14 7.32
N SER A 68 6.77 19.87 7.47
CA SER A 68 6.74 18.91 6.36
C SER A 68 5.60 19.19 5.37
N MET A 69 4.43 19.63 5.86
CA MET A 69 3.26 19.86 5.01
C MET A 69 3.22 21.26 4.38
N HIS A 70 3.58 22.30 5.14
CA HIS A 70 3.48 23.69 4.66
C HIS A 70 4.58 24.60 5.25
N PRO A 71 5.81 24.55 4.71
CA PRO A 71 6.97 25.27 5.27
C PRO A 71 6.77 26.79 5.49
N PRO A 72 6.15 27.56 4.57
CA PRO A 72 5.93 29.00 4.77
C PRO A 72 5.03 29.34 5.96
N LEU A 73 4.08 28.45 6.27
CA LEU A 73 3.15 28.65 7.41
C LEU A 73 3.84 28.31 8.72
N ALA A 74 4.70 27.28 8.74
CA ALA A 74 5.51 26.93 9.89
C ALA A 74 6.44 28.10 10.29
N ASP A 75 7.07 28.76 9.31
CA ASP A 75 7.91 29.94 9.56
C ASP A 75 7.13 31.13 10.13
N ALA A 76 5.89 31.35 9.69
CA ALA A 76 5.00 32.37 10.24
C ALA A 76 4.58 32.04 11.68
N VAL A 77 4.28 30.77 11.98
CA VAL A 77 3.98 30.28 13.34
C VAL A 77 5.18 30.44 14.28
N LYS A 78 6.40 30.10 13.82
CA LYS A 78 7.64 30.26 14.62
C LYS A 78 7.96 31.71 14.95
N ARG A 79 7.55 32.66 14.10
CA ARG A 79 7.75 34.11 14.28
C ARG A 79 6.62 34.78 15.08
N ASP A 80 5.62 34.03 15.54
CA ASP A 80 4.37 34.56 16.12
C ASP A 80 3.71 35.62 15.22
N ASP A 81 3.82 35.47 13.88
CA ASP A 81 3.29 36.44 12.92
C ASP A 81 1.78 36.24 12.71
N LEU A 82 1.01 36.84 13.62
CA LEU A 82 -0.45 36.76 13.63
C LEU A 82 -1.09 37.23 12.33
N LYS A 83 -0.51 38.23 11.66
CA LYS A 83 -1.07 38.82 10.43
C LYS A 83 -0.89 37.89 9.23
N GLU A 84 0.24 37.19 9.18
CA GLU A 84 0.54 36.25 8.11
C GLU A 84 -0.28 34.96 8.25
N VAL A 85 -0.39 34.42 9.48
CA VAL A 85 -1.21 33.23 9.76
C VAL A 85 -2.71 33.49 9.52
N SER A 86 -3.25 34.62 9.99
CA SER A 86 -4.66 34.99 9.78
C SER A 86 -5.01 35.22 8.32
N ARG A 87 -4.10 35.83 7.53
CA ARG A 87 -4.26 35.94 6.08
C ARG A 87 -4.30 34.56 5.43
N PHE A 88 -3.35 33.68 5.77
CA PHE A 88 -3.29 32.34 5.22
C PHE A 88 -4.57 31.56 5.51
N MET A 89 -5.08 31.62 6.74
CA MET A 89 -6.32 30.95 7.13
C MET A 89 -7.52 31.45 6.35
N ARG A 90 -7.65 32.76 6.19
CA ARG A 90 -8.72 33.37 5.41
C ARG A 90 -8.66 32.93 3.95
N GLU A 91 -7.49 33.01 3.32
CA GLU A 91 -7.29 32.60 1.92
C GLU A 91 -7.53 31.10 1.72
N ASN A 92 -7.18 30.27 2.71
CA ASN A 92 -7.45 28.83 2.65
C ASN A 92 -8.95 28.55 2.80
N ALA A 93 -9.61 29.20 3.76
CA ALA A 93 -11.05 29.09 3.95
C ALA A 93 -11.84 29.56 2.72
N GLU A 94 -11.44 30.68 2.10
CA GLU A 94 -12.04 31.18 0.85
C GLU A 94 -11.87 30.19 -0.31
N ARG A 95 -10.71 29.53 -0.42
CA ARG A 95 -10.47 28.48 -1.41
C ARG A 95 -11.38 27.27 -1.18
N HIS A 96 -11.47 26.79 0.05
CA HIS A 96 -12.35 25.67 0.39
C HIS A 96 -13.83 26.01 0.16
N PHE A 97 -14.27 27.21 0.55
CA PHE A 97 -15.64 27.67 0.37
C PHE A 97 -16.02 27.74 -1.12
N LYS A 98 -15.16 28.33 -1.96
CA LYS A 98 -15.40 28.42 -3.41
C LYS A 98 -15.45 27.04 -4.07
N ALA A 99 -14.57 26.12 -3.68
CA ALA A 99 -14.55 24.77 -4.20
C ALA A 99 -15.85 24.02 -3.85
N GLU A 100 -16.34 24.16 -2.61
CA GLU A 100 -17.59 23.52 -2.17
C GLU A 100 -18.83 24.14 -2.84
N GLU A 101 -18.85 25.46 -3.03
CA GLU A 101 -19.92 26.14 -3.76
C GLU A 101 -19.97 25.69 -5.23
N GLU A 102 -18.81 25.59 -5.89
CA GLU A 102 -18.71 25.09 -7.25
C GLU A 102 -19.18 23.63 -7.36
N ARG A 103 -18.78 22.78 -6.41
CA ARG A 103 -19.24 21.39 -6.31
C ARG A 103 -20.76 21.30 -6.17
N LEU A 104 -21.34 22.06 -5.24
CA LEU A 104 -22.79 22.07 -5.01
C LEU A 104 -23.55 22.57 -6.23
N ARG A 105 -23.02 23.59 -6.91
CA ARG A 105 -23.56 24.09 -8.18
C ARG A 105 -23.52 23.03 -9.28
N GLN A 106 -22.42 22.29 -9.41
CA GLN A 106 -22.28 21.21 -10.38
C GLN A 106 -23.27 20.06 -10.08
N MET A 107 -23.42 19.65 -8.82
CA MET A 107 -24.44 18.67 -8.40
C MET A 107 -25.86 19.14 -8.72
N ARG A 108 -26.17 20.43 -8.48
CA ARG A 108 -27.49 20.99 -8.78
C ARG A 108 -27.78 20.98 -10.28
N LEU A 109 -26.81 21.38 -11.11
CA LEU A 109 -26.94 21.32 -12.57
C LEU A 109 -27.12 19.87 -13.07
N ALA A 110 -26.44 18.91 -12.45
CA ALA A 110 -26.61 17.49 -12.74
C ALA A 110 -27.99 16.94 -12.32
N ALA A 111 -28.60 17.50 -11.27
CA ALA A 111 -29.95 17.16 -10.83
C ALA A 111 -31.05 17.79 -11.72
N GLU A 112 -30.76 18.95 -12.34
CA GLU A 112 -31.71 19.69 -13.19
C GLU A 112 -31.83 19.09 -14.61
N ASP A 113 -30.81 18.36 -15.11
CA ASP A 113 -30.88 17.57 -16.36
C ASP A 113 -30.39 16.11 -16.17
N PRO A 114 -31.31 15.19 -15.83
CA PRO A 114 -30.99 13.77 -15.60
C PRO A 114 -30.44 13.00 -16.81
N PHE A 115 -30.43 13.60 -18.01
CA PHE A 115 -30.00 12.95 -19.25
C PHE A 115 -28.65 13.46 -19.78
N ASN A 116 -27.97 14.33 -19.04
CA ASN A 116 -26.63 14.80 -19.39
C ASN A 116 -25.58 13.71 -19.06
N LEU A 117 -25.21 12.93 -20.07
CA LEU A 117 -24.23 11.84 -19.95
C LEU A 117 -22.88 12.26 -19.34
N GLU A 118 -22.41 13.48 -19.61
CA GLU A 118 -21.11 13.94 -19.10
C GLU A 118 -21.17 14.21 -17.59
N LEU A 119 -22.29 14.77 -17.11
CA LEU A 119 -22.51 14.98 -15.68
C LEU A 119 -22.75 13.65 -14.94
N GLN A 120 -23.49 12.73 -15.55
CA GLN A 120 -23.70 11.40 -14.99
C GLN A 120 -22.38 10.63 -14.83
N HIS A 121 -21.49 10.70 -15.82
CA HIS A 121 -20.16 10.11 -15.74
C HIS A 121 -19.28 10.76 -14.67
N ARG A 122 -19.33 12.09 -14.50
CA ARG A 122 -18.57 12.76 -13.43
C ARG A 122 -19.05 12.35 -12.04
N VAL A 123 -20.37 12.30 -11.83
CA VAL A 123 -20.95 11.84 -10.57
C VAL A 123 -20.60 10.37 -10.31
N GLU A 124 -20.65 9.52 -11.34
CA GLU A 124 -20.23 8.13 -11.24
C GLU A 124 -18.74 8.01 -10.85
N GLN A 125 -17.86 8.80 -11.47
CA GLN A 125 -16.45 8.82 -11.12
C GLN A 125 -16.21 9.28 -9.67
N GLU A 126 -16.87 10.35 -9.22
CA GLU A 126 -16.77 10.80 -7.83
C GLU A 126 -17.25 9.73 -6.83
N ILE A 127 -18.30 8.97 -7.16
CA ILE A 127 -18.79 7.87 -6.32
C ILE A 127 -17.77 6.72 -6.27
N LEU A 128 -17.15 6.40 -7.41
CA LEU A 128 -16.11 5.37 -7.48
C LEU A 128 -14.88 5.76 -6.67
N GLU A 129 -14.41 7.00 -6.83
CA GLU A 129 -13.28 7.55 -6.08
C GLU A 129 -13.56 7.50 -4.58
N LYS A 130 -14.71 8.01 -4.13
CA LYS A 130 -15.11 7.92 -2.72
C LYS A 130 -15.15 6.50 -2.19
N ARG A 131 -15.68 5.55 -2.96
CA ARG A 131 -15.72 4.13 -2.55
C ARG A 131 -14.32 3.56 -2.41
N VAL A 132 -13.40 3.92 -3.31
CA VAL A 132 -12.00 3.49 -3.23
C VAL A 132 -11.33 4.10 -2.00
N ASP A 133 -11.56 5.38 -1.72
CA ASP A 133 -11.03 6.08 -0.54
C ASP A 133 -11.57 5.47 0.76
N GLU A 134 -12.88 5.23 0.85
CA GLU A 134 -13.49 4.55 2.00
C GLU A 134 -12.91 3.14 2.21
N GLN A 135 -12.71 2.35 1.15
CA GLN A 135 -12.06 1.05 1.25
C GLN A 135 -10.60 1.16 1.70
N TYR A 136 -9.90 2.19 1.24
CA TYR A 136 -8.51 2.45 1.60
C TYR A 136 -8.40 2.81 3.08
N GLU A 137 -9.25 3.70 3.59
CA GLU A 137 -9.32 4.05 5.01
C GLU A 137 -9.68 2.82 5.87
N MET A 138 -10.71 2.06 5.48
CA MET A 138 -11.09 0.82 6.19
C MET A 138 -9.94 -0.20 6.18
N ALA A 139 -9.20 -0.31 5.09
CA ALA A 139 -8.04 -1.18 5.02
C ALA A 139 -6.93 -0.68 5.97
N GLN A 140 -6.67 0.62 6.05
CA GLN A 140 -5.67 1.16 6.98
C GLN A 140 -6.04 0.89 8.44
N GLU A 141 -7.32 1.00 8.79
CA GLU A 141 -7.80 0.76 10.16
C GLU A 141 -7.80 -0.73 10.54
N HIS A 142 -8.26 -1.60 9.63
CA HIS A 142 -8.50 -3.01 9.94
C HIS A 142 -7.42 -3.98 9.45
N MET A 143 -6.56 -3.55 8.53
CA MET A 143 -5.50 -4.36 7.92
C MET A 143 -4.22 -3.52 7.76
N PRO A 144 -3.66 -2.98 8.86
CA PRO A 144 -2.40 -2.21 8.77
C PRO A 144 -1.27 -3.03 8.13
N GLU A 145 -1.29 -4.36 8.25
CA GLU A 145 -0.31 -5.27 7.64
C GLU A 145 -0.39 -5.30 6.11
N ALA A 146 -1.54 -4.98 5.50
CA ALA A 146 -1.66 -4.87 4.03
C ALA A 146 -0.81 -3.72 3.46
N PHE A 147 -0.43 -2.77 4.32
CA PHE A 147 0.44 -1.64 3.99
C PHE A 147 1.88 -1.83 4.49
N GLY A 148 2.14 -2.90 5.25
CA GLY A 148 3.47 -3.29 5.72
C GLY A 148 4.18 -4.24 4.75
N GLN A 149 5.51 -4.24 4.77
CA GLN A 149 6.28 -5.27 4.08
C GLN A 149 6.15 -6.60 4.84
N VAL A 150 5.61 -7.63 4.20
CA VAL A 150 5.55 -8.98 4.76
C VAL A 150 6.89 -9.67 4.54
N PHE A 151 7.49 -10.13 5.63
CA PHE A 151 8.76 -10.84 5.58
C PHE A 151 8.57 -12.29 5.16
N MET A 152 9.51 -12.75 4.33
CA MET A 152 9.56 -14.13 3.86
C MET A 152 9.97 -15.09 4.98
N LEU A 153 9.47 -16.33 4.93
CA LEU A 153 9.71 -17.33 5.96
C LEU A 153 11.07 -17.99 5.75
N TYR A 154 11.98 -17.81 6.70
CA TYR A 154 13.29 -18.45 6.72
C TYR A 154 13.49 -19.23 8.02
N ILE A 155 14.21 -20.34 7.94
CA ILE A 155 14.63 -21.14 9.10
C ILE A 155 16.11 -21.44 9.04
N ASP A 156 16.75 -21.63 10.20
CA ASP A 156 18.08 -22.23 10.27
C ASP A 156 18.01 -23.74 10.11
N CYS A 157 18.92 -24.28 9.31
CA CYS A 157 19.14 -25.71 9.16
C CYS A 157 20.63 -26.01 8.93
N GLU A 158 21.01 -27.29 9.02
CA GLU A 158 22.37 -27.71 8.67
C GLU A 158 22.35 -28.87 7.68
N ILE A 159 23.27 -28.87 6.72
CA ILE A 159 23.53 -30.02 5.86
C ILE A 159 25.03 -30.27 5.87
N ASN A 160 25.45 -31.50 6.18
CA ASN A 160 26.87 -31.86 6.40
C ASN A 160 27.58 -30.93 7.39
N ASP A 161 26.92 -30.61 8.51
CA ASP A 161 27.44 -29.72 9.58
C ASP A 161 27.71 -28.27 9.13
N ILE A 162 27.17 -27.87 7.97
CA ILE A 162 27.26 -26.50 7.46
C ILE A 162 25.93 -25.80 7.68
N PRO A 163 25.90 -24.67 8.41
CA PRO A 163 24.69 -23.91 8.64
C PRO A 163 24.20 -23.23 7.37
N LEU A 164 22.89 -23.30 7.15
CA LEU A 164 22.16 -22.77 6.02
C LEU A 164 20.90 -22.07 6.51
N LYS A 165 20.48 -21.05 5.76
CA LYS A 165 19.16 -20.45 5.91
C LYS A 165 18.28 -20.97 4.80
N ALA A 166 17.23 -21.71 5.15
CA ALA A 166 16.30 -22.27 4.20
C ALA A 166 15.11 -21.33 4.02
N PHE A 167 14.85 -20.91 2.78
CA PHE A 167 13.60 -20.23 2.43
C PHE A 167 12.45 -21.24 2.39
N VAL A 168 11.42 -21.04 3.19
CA VAL A 168 10.27 -21.96 3.30
C VAL A 168 9.17 -21.51 2.36
N ASP A 169 8.89 -22.31 1.33
CA ASP A 169 7.93 -21.95 0.28
C ASP A 169 7.01 -23.13 -0.05
N SER A 170 5.76 -23.03 0.41
CA SER A 170 4.71 -24.01 0.07
C SER A 170 4.20 -23.89 -1.37
N GLY A 171 4.49 -22.80 -2.07
CA GLY A 171 4.17 -22.59 -3.48
C GLY A 171 5.15 -23.27 -4.44
N ALA A 172 6.37 -23.58 -3.98
CA ALA A 172 7.35 -24.32 -4.77
C ALA A 172 7.06 -25.83 -4.75
N GLN A 173 6.92 -26.44 -5.92
CA GLN A 173 6.68 -27.88 -6.03
C GLN A 173 7.86 -28.74 -5.53
N SER A 174 9.09 -28.24 -5.65
CA SER A 174 10.30 -29.00 -5.32
C SER A 174 11.25 -28.20 -4.43
N THR A 175 11.94 -28.91 -3.53
CA THR A 175 13.04 -28.38 -2.75
C THR A 175 14.27 -28.18 -3.64
N ILE A 176 14.87 -27.01 -3.55
CA ILE A 176 15.88 -26.51 -4.49
C ILE A 176 17.13 -26.03 -3.74
N MET A 177 18.29 -26.22 -4.35
CA MET A 177 19.57 -25.69 -3.87
C MET A 177 20.37 -25.12 -5.03
N SER A 178 21.08 -24.01 -4.81
CA SER A 178 22.02 -23.46 -5.80
C SER A 178 23.27 -24.34 -5.93
N VAL A 179 23.95 -24.31 -7.09
CA VAL A 179 25.25 -24.99 -7.26
C VAL A 179 26.26 -24.52 -6.21
N LYS A 180 26.31 -23.22 -5.92
CA LYS A 180 27.21 -22.64 -4.91
C LYS A 180 26.95 -23.21 -3.52
N CYS A 181 25.68 -23.33 -3.13
CA CYS A 181 25.30 -23.93 -1.85
C CYS A 181 25.65 -25.43 -1.80
N MET A 182 25.43 -26.16 -2.89
CA MET A 182 25.80 -27.58 -2.99
C MET A 182 27.32 -27.80 -2.83
N GLU A 183 28.14 -26.98 -3.48
CA GLU A 183 29.60 -27.02 -3.37
C GLU A 183 30.07 -26.72 -1.95
N ARG A 184 29.49 -25.67 -1.34
CA ARG A 184 29.72 -25.30 0.06
C ARG A 184 29.39 -26.48 0.97
N CYS A 185 28.25 -27.14 0.78
CA CYS A 185 27.82 -28.34 1.52
C CYS A 185 28.57 -29.63 1.16
N HIS A 186 29.54 -29.59 0.25
CA HIS A 186 30.32 -30.74 -0.20
C HIS A 186 29.48 -31.89 -0.82
N LEU A 187 28.34 -31.56 -1.42
CA LEU A 187 27.39 -32.54 -1.98
C LEU A 187 27.63 -32.87 -3.47
N GLY A 188 28.67 -32.31 -4.08
CA GLY A 188 28.93 -32.47 -5.52
C GLY A 188 29.06 -33.93 -5.98
N LYS A 189 29.53 -34.84 -5.11
CA LYS A 189 29.64 -36.28 -5.41
C LYS A 189 28.29 -37.01 -5.41
N ASN A 190 27.26 -36.42 -4.80
CA ASN A 190 25.92 -36.98 -4.70
C ASN A 190 24.99 -36.50 -5.82
N LEU A 191 25.49 -35.63 -6.70
CA LEU A 191 24.72 -35.05 -7.80
C LEU A 191 24.53 -36.05 -8.94
N ASP A 192 23.28 -36.45 -9.17
CA ASP A 192 22.89 -37.23 -10.35
C ASP A 192 22.52 -36.31 -11.52
N LYS A 193 23.44 -36.20 -12.48
CA LYS A 193 23.28 -35.36 -13.68
C LYS A 193 22.28 -35.93 -14.70
N ARG A 194 21.79 -37.17 -14.55
CA ARG A 194 20.75 -37.72 -15.43
C ARG A 194 19.42 -36.98 -15.29
N PHE A 195 19.23 -36.28 -14.17
CA PHE A 195 18.07 -35.43 -13.89
C PHE A 195 18.32 -33.96 -14.28
N ALA A 196 19.37 -33.67 -15.04
CA ALA A 196 19.59 -32.35 -15.60
C ALA A 196 18.48 -32.01 -16.61
N GLY A 197 18.13 -30.73 -16.71
CA GLY A 197 17.04 -30.27 -17.55
C GLY A 197 16.77 -28.78 -17.38
N ILE A 198 15.56 -28.36 -17.75
CA ILE A 198 15.12 -26.97 -17.58
C ILE A 198 13.94 -27.00 -16.60
N ALA A 199 14.08 -26.30 -15.48
CA ALA A 199 12.97 -26.05 -14.57
C ALA A 199 12.01 -25.06 -15.24
N LYS A 200 10.80 -25.51 -15.54
CA LYS A 200 9.71 -24.65 -16.02
C LYS A 200 8.86 -24.24 -14.81
N GLY A 201 8.85 -22.95 -14.49
CA GLY A 201 8.08 -22.34 -13.39
C GLY A 201 7.92 -20.83 -13.60
N VAL A 202 7.98 -20.03 -12.53
CA VAL A 202 8.00 -18.55 -12.55
C VAL A 202 9.35 -18.01 -13.06
N GLY A 203 9.81 -18.54 -14.20
CA GLY A 203 11.14 -18.37 -14.76
C GLY A 203 11.66 -19.66 -15.41
N THR A 204 12.72 -19.52 -16.23
CA THR A 204 13.48 -20.63 -16.78
C THR A 204 14.84 -20.71 -16.09
N SER A 205 15.06 -21.73 -15.28
CA SER A 205 16.36 -21.98 -14.64
C SER A 205 16.87 -23.36 -15.03
N LYS A 206 18.17 -23.47 -15.32
CA LYS A 206 18.78 -24.74 -15.71
C LYS A 206 18.96 -25.63 -14.47
N ILE A 207 18.39 -26.83 -14.52
CA ILE A 207 18.62 -27.89 -13.54
C ILE A 207 19.93 -28.57 -13.90
N VAL A 208 20.88 -28.54 -12.98
CA VAL A 208 22.18 -29.20 -13.13
C VAL A 208 22.09 -30.70 -12.81
N GLY A 209 21.20 -31.06 -11.89
CA GLY A 209 20.93 -32.45 -11.53
C GLY A 209 20.10 -32.55 -10.25
N ARG A 210 20.07 -33.73 -9.65
CA ARG A 210 19.33 -34.01 -8.42
C ARG A 210 20.17 -34.77 -7.42
N ILE A 211 20.05 -34.40 -6.14
CA ILE A 211 20.52 -35.18 -5.00
C ILE A 211 19.33 -35.98 -4.48
N HIS A 212 19.44 -37.30 -4.55
CA HIS A 212 18.31 -38.19 -4.23
C HIS A 212 17.98 -38.21 -2.74
N ILE A 213 19.02 -38.22 -1.90
CA ILE A 213 18.86 -38.23 -0.45
C ILE A 213 20.06 -37.57 0.22
N VAL A 214 19.79 -36.68 1.16
CA VAL A 214 20.75 -36.11 2.10
C VAL A 214 20.04 -35.89 3.44
N LYS A 215 20.77 -35.92 4.56
CA LYS A 215 20.20 -35.60 5.86
C LYS A 215 20.32 -34.10 6.08
N MET A 216 19.18 -33.43 6.25
CA MET A 216 19.10 -32.05 6.72
C MET A 216 18.80 -32.07 8.21
N LYS A 217 19.58 -31.33 9.00
CA LYS A 217 19.34 -31.16 10.42
C LYS A 217 18.47 -29.93 10.65
N LEU A 218 17.43 -30.09 11.45
CA LEU A 218 16.56 -29.03 11.95
C LEU A 218 16.47 -29.18 13.45
N GLY A 219 16.86 -28.15 14.21
CA GLY A 219 17.03 -28.29 15.66
C GLY A 219 17.98 -29.44 15.99
N ASN A 220 17.49 -30.49 16.66
CA ASN A 220 18.26 -31.69 16.99
C ASN A 220 17.93 -32.90 16.09
N GLY A 221 16.93 -32.80 15.22
CA GLY A 221 16.45 -33.87 14.37
C GLY A 221 17.14 -33.92 13.01
N TYR A 222 17.24 -35.11 12.42
CA TYR A 222 17.78 -35.31 11.06
C TYR A 222 16.71 -35.84 10.11
N PHE A 223 16.44 -35.08 9.06
CA PHE A 223 15.37 -35.34 8.10
C PHE A 223 15.94 -35.68 6.72
N PRO A 224 15.53 -36.82 6.11
CA PRO A 224 16.00 -37.19 4.78
C PRO A 224 15.30 -36.37 3.69
N CYS A 225 16.08 -35.53 2.99
CA CYS A 225 15.60 -34.63 1.95
C CYS A 225 16.14 -35.00 0.56
N SER A 226 15.31 -34.80 -0.46
CA SER A 226 15.73 -34.82 -1.87
C SER A 226 15.79 -33.39 -2.39
N ILE A 227 16.82 -33.06 -3.15
CA ILE A 227 17.14 -31.69 -3.52
C ILE A 227 17.40 -31.59 -5.04
N THR A 228 16.70 -30.69 -5.71
CA THR A 228 16.98 -30.33 -7.11
C THR A 228 18.03 -29.23 -7.15
N VAL A 229 19.11 -29.40 -7.92
CA VAL A 229 20.21 -28.42 -7.97
C VAL A 229 20.06 -27.52 -9.19
N LEU A 230 20.00 -26.21 -8.98
CA LEU A 230 19.88 -25.20 -10.03
C LEU A 230 21.18 -24.39 -10.20
N GLU A 231 21.45 -23.95 -11.42
CA GLU A 231 22.56 -23.04 -11.75
C GLU A 231 22.34 -21.61 -11.25
N ASP A 232 21.08 -21.19 -11.14
CA ASP A 232 20.66 -19.89 -10.61
C ASP A 232 21.00 -19.78 -9.10
N ASP A 233 21.48 -18.61 -8.67
CA ASP A 233 21.93 -18.31 -7.31
C ASP A 233 21.02 -17.31 -6.58
N LYS A 234 19.84 -16.99 -7.12
CA LYS A 234 18.85 -16.14 -6.44
C LYS A 234 18.43 -16.65 -5.05
N VAL A 235 18.37 -17.96 -4.88
CA VAL A 235 18.08 -18.61 -3.59
C VAL A 235 19.12 -19.67 -3.34
N ASP A 236 19.79 -19.59 -2.20
CA ASP A 236 20.81 -20.57 -1.82
C ASP A 236 20.18 -21.95 -1.53
N PHE A 237 19.15 -21.97 -0.69
CA PHE A 237 18.39 -23.17 -0.35
C PHE A 237 16.91 -22.85 -0.12
N LEU A 238 16.03 -23.55 -0.85
CA LEU A 238 14.58 -23.42 -0.77
C LEU A 238 13.98 -24.75 -0.33
N PHE A 239 13.26 -24.74 0.79
CA PHE A 239 12.52 -25.87 1.34
C PHE A 239 11.07 -25.87 0.83
N GLY A 240 10.82 -26.72 -0.17
CA GLY A 240 9.60 -26.72 -0.96
C GLY A 240 8.50 -27.64 -0.44
N LEU A 241 7.35 -27.60 -1.12
CA LEU A 241 6.15 -28.36 -0.76
C LEU A 241 6.37 -29.88 -0.73
N ASP A 242 7.26 -30.42 -1.57
CA ASP A 242 7.58 -31.83 -1.60
C ASP A 242 8.12 -32.33 -0.26
N MET A 243 9.08 -31.60 0.34
CA MET A 243 9.68 -31.95 1.62
C MET A 243 8.80 -31.54 2.80
N LEU A 244 8.11 -30.39 2.70
CA LEU A 244 7.10 -29.98 3.69
C LEU A 244 6.02 -31.06 3.85
N ARG A 245 5.47 -31.58 2.73
CA ARG A 245 4.49 -32.67 2.77
C ARG A 245 5.09 -33.99 3.24
N ARG A 246 6.30 -34.34 2.77
CA ARG A 246 6.99 -35.59 3.15
C ARG A 246 7.18 -35.70 4.66
N HIS A 247 7.52 -34.60 5.31
CA HIS A 247 7.78 -34.55 6.75
C HIS A 247 6.59 -34.05 7.58
N GLN A 248 5.40 -33.94 6.96
CA GLN A 248 4.16 -33.47 7.60
C GLN A 248 4.36 -32.15 8.37
N ALA A 249 5.10 -31.23 7.75
CA ALA A 249 5.48 -29.99 8.39
C ALA A 249 4.26 -29.08 8.66
N ILE A 250 4.32 -28.33 9.76
CA ILE A 250 3.32 -27.34 10.14
C ILE A 250 3.99 -25.97 10.13
N ILE A 251 3.55 -25.10 9.22
CA ILE A 251 3.90 -23.68 9.20
C ILE A 251 2.96 -22.98 10.19
N ASP A 252 3.43 -22.77 11.41
CA ASP A 252 2.67 -22.17 12.50
C ASP A 252 2.98 -20.68 12.57
N LEU A 253 2.25 -19.89 11.78
CA LEU A 253 2.41 -18.43 11.73
C LEU A 253 1.96 -17.74 13.03
N LYS A 254 1.11 -18.39 13.83
CA LYS A 254 0.67 -17.84 15.12
C LYS A 254 1.80 -17.88 16.16
N ALA A 255 2.54 -18.99 16.20
CA ALA A 255 3.71 -19.13 17.07
C ALA A 255 5.02 -18.67 16.39
N ASN A 256 4.97 -18.32 15.11
CA ASN A 256 6.11 -17.97 14.26
C ASN A 256 7.20 -19.06 14.23
N VAL A 257 6.79 -20.32 14.03
CA VAL A 257 7.70 -21.49 13.98
C VAL A 257 7.33 -22.45 12.83
N LEU A 258 8.33 -23.17 12.33
CA LEU A 258 8.14 -24.39 11.54
C LEU A 258 8.24 -25.61 12.46
N ARG A 259 7.23 -26.48 12.43
CA ARG A 259 7.27 -27.76 13.16
C ARG A 259 7.47 -28.90 12.18
N VAL A 260 8.42 -29.79 12.47
CA VAL A 260 8.74 -30.96 11.63
C VAL A 260 9.05 -32.13 12.56
N GLY A 261 8.20 -33.16 12.56
CA GLY A 261 8.29 -34.24 13.55
C GLY A 261 8.19 -33.68 14.98
N ASP A 262 9.17 -34.00 15.83
CA ASP A 262 9.25 -33.51 17.21
C ASP A 262 10.00 -32.16 17.33
N GLU A 263 10.56 -31.65 16.24
CA GLU A 263 11.35 -30.42 16.23
C GLU A 263 10.46 -29.20 15.98
N THR A 264 10.78 -28.12 16.69
CA THR A 264 10.14 -26.80 16.53
C THR A 264 11.24 -25.78 16.30
N VAL A 265 11.28 -25.19 15.11
CA VAL A 265 12.31 -24.23 14.69
C VAL A 265 11.66 -22.86 14.47
N PRO A 266 12.16 -21.79 15.11
CA PRO A 266 11.62 -20.44 14.90
C PRO A 266 11.91 -19.93 13.48
N PHE A 267 10.98 -19.14 12.94
CA PHE A 267 11.28 -18.36 11.74
C PHE A 267 12.22 -17.21 12.08
N LEU A 268 13.17 -16.94 11.19
CA LEU A 268 14.14 -15.87 11.33
C LEU A 268 13.49 -14.49 11.20
N SER A 269 13.99 -13.54 11.98
CA SER A 269 13.66 -12.12 11.86
C SER A 269 14.35 -11.47 10.66
N GLU A 270 13.88 -10.29 10.25
CA GLU A 270 14.45 -9.53 9.14
C GLU A 270 15.97 -9.30 9.27
N ALA A 271 16.41 -8.90 10.46
CA ALA A 271 17.82 -8.65 10.75
C ALA A 271 18.68 -9.92 10.60
N GLU A 272 18.09 -11.10 10.85
CA GLU A 272 18.77 -12.38 10.77
C GLU A 272 18.84 -12.90 9.33
N VAL A 273 17.85 -12.63 8.47
CA VAL A 273 17.90 -13.10 7.08
C VAL A 273 19.00 -12.38 6.28
N GLY A 274 19.19 -11.08 6.53
CA GLY A 274 20.17 -10.24 5.84
C GLY A 274 19.71 -9.78 4.45
N GLY A 275 20.32 -8.72 3.91
CA GLY A 275 19.91 -8.04 2.66
C GLY A 275 20.02 -8.86 1.35
N THR A 276 20.38 -10.14 1.42
CA THR A 276 20.41 -11.08 0.29
C THR A 276 19.16 -11.98 0.24
N ALA A 277 18.13 -11.66 1.01
CA ALA A 277 16.86 -12.39 1.01
C ALA A 277 16.19 -12.34 -0.37
N PHE A 278 15.68 -13.49 -0.82
CA PHE A 278 14.88 -13.57 -2.05
C PHE A 278 13.58 -12.80 -1.86
N GLY A 279 13.26 -11.91 -2.81
CA GLY A 279 12.03 -11.11 -2.74
C GLY A 279 12.17 -9.74 -2.08
N GLY A 280 13.38 -9.20 -1.96
CA GLY A 280 13.56 -7.76 -1.70
C GLY A 280 12.79 -6.95 -2.74
N TRP A 281 11.64 -6.39 -2.33
CA TRP A 281 10.84 -5.51 -3.15
C TRP A 281 11.52 -4.15 -3.21
N ASP A 282 12.06 -3.77 -4.37
CA ASP A 282 12.44 -2.38 -4.63
C ASP A 282 11.18 -1.51 -4.45
N SER A 283 11.13 -0.74 -3.37
CA SER A 283 10.04 0.19 -3.13
C SER A 283 9.89 1.14 -4.32
N PRO A 284 8.69 1.37 -4.87
CA PRO A 284 8.49 2.32 -5.97
C PRO A 284 8.83 3.79 -5.65
N THR A 285 9.27 4.08 -4.43
CA THR A 285 9.50 5.43 -3.90
C THR A 285 10.91 5.99 -4.12
N GLN A 286 11.78 5.34 -4.90
CA GLN A 286 13.02 5.96 -5.38
C GLN A 286 13.11 6.07 -6.90
N ARG A 287 12.04 6.57 -7.55
CA ARG A 287 12.28 7.35 -8.77
C ARG A 287 12.90 8.68 -8.35
N LYS A 288 14.23 8.75 -8.38
CA LYS A 288 14.96 10.02 -8.36
C LYS A 288 14.28 10.96 -9.36
N SER A 289 13.86 12.09 -8.84
CA SER A 289 13.46 13.26 -9.61
C SER A 289 14.66 13.74 -10.44
N GLU A 290 14.89 13.15 -11.60
CA GLU A 290 15.64 13.81 -12.67
C GLU A 290 14.65 14.65 -13.47
N GLY A 291 14.40 15.85 -12.96
CA GLY A 291 13.77 16.92 -13.71
C GLY A 291 14.79 17.59 -14.63
N GLY A 292 14.35 17.92 -15.85
CA GLY A 292 14.91 19.04 -16.60
C GLY A 292 15.25 18.77 -18.05
N GLY A 293 14.25 18.60 -18.91
CA GLY A 293 14.42 18.66 -20.36
C GLY A 293 13.14 19.16 -21.04
N GLN A 294 13.02 20.48 -21.21
CA GLN A 294 11.93 21.14 -21.94
C GLN A 294 11.78 20.63 -23.39
N PRO A 295 10.57 20.69 -23.97
CA PRO A 295 10.31 20.24 -25.32
C PRO A 295 10.64 21.35 -26.33
N SER A 296 11.32 21.01 -27.42
CA SER A 296 11.44 21.90 -28.57
C SER A 296 11.40 21.12 -29.89
N GLY A 297 10.34 21.37 -30.66
CA GLY A 297 10.46 21.84 -32.04
C GLY A 297 10.88 20.84 -33.13
N ALA A 298 9.87 20.41 -33.89
CA ALA A 298 9.86 20.05 -35.31
C ALA A 298 11.15 20.27 -36.13
N ALA A 299 11.54 19.24 -36.92
CA ALA A 299 11.80 19.39 -38.36
C ALA A 299 11.96 18.04 -39.08
N ASN A 300 11.13 17.93 -40.13
CA ASN A 300 11.14 17.09 -41.33
C ASN A 300 12.53 16.73 -41.92
N THR A 301 12.68 15.52 -42.50
CA THR A 301 13.13 15.26 -43.91
C THR A 301 13.41 13.77 -44.22
N THR A 302 12.53 13.16 -45.03
CA THR A 302 12.75 12.40 -46.30
C THR A 302 13.89 11.39 -46.52
N GLY A 303 13.49 10.23 -47.09
CA GLY A 303 14.23 9.39 -48.06
C GLY A 303 14.80 8.09 -47.47
N GLY A 304 14.45 6.85 -47.83
CA GLY A 304 13.91 6.31 -49.07
C GLY A 304 15.03 5.65 -49.89
N ALA A 305 15.19 4.32 -49.80
CA ALA A 305 15.51 3.41 -50.93
C ALA A 305 15.82 1.98 -50.46
N ALA A 306 15.40 1.06 -51.32
CA ALA A 306 15.38 -0.39 -51.18
C ALA A 306 16.69 -1.08 -51.62
N GLY A 307 16.83 -2.35 -51.24
CA GLY A 307 17.76 -3.32 -51.83
C GLY A 307 17.44 -4.74 -51.36
N GLY A 308 16.73 -5.51 -52.19
CA GLY A 308 16.57 -6.97 -52.04
C GLY A 308 17.84 -7.74 -52.48
N PRO A 309 17.78 -9.03 -52.89
CA PRO A 309 16.57 -9.80 -53.22
C PRO A 309 16.54 -11.30 -52.79
N SER A 310 15.32 -11.86 -52.91
CA SER A 310 14.87 -13.21 -53.31
C SER A 310 15.79 -14.45 -53.27
N THR A 311 15.22 -15.56 -52.79
CA THR A 311 15.26 -16.84 -53.51
C THR A 311 13.92 -17.58 -53.39
N SER A 312 13.62 -18.29 -54.47
CA SER A 312 12.42 -18.98 -54.95
C SER A 312 11.71 -19.95 -54.01
#